data_AF-A0A8J9ZCB0-F1
#
_entry.id   AF-A0A8J9ZCB0-F1
#
_cell.length_a   1.000
_cell.length_b   1.000
_cell.length_c   1.000
_cell.angle_alpha   90.00
_cell.angle_beta   90.00
_cell.angle_gamma   90.00
#
_symmetry.space_group_name_H-M   'P 1'
#
loop_
_entity.id
_entity.type
_entity.pdbx_description
1 polymer ?
#
loop_
_entity_poly.entity_id
_entity_poly.type
_entity_poly.pdbx_seq_one_letter_code
_entity_poly.pdbx_strand_id
1 'polypeptide(L)'
;MEMAIFLSALLLGIYSVVTSPTPLSPRQVVCVKRDACTCDMSDGSGRVSLHSLARPEEPYELDSNSFRFLYSPCTAMKNVKQECQEDTSVCLEGREEDFGYNFGRASDPEFITDKNGNVTVKYTSEVGNKTRTAKVQLVCDPSVTERPLVMFKGMTETAMNWTFTTVCACPGARNPRPIRCDVQCDSN
;
A
#
# COMPACT_ATOMS: atom_id res chain seq x y z
N MET A 1 -80.67 10.89 37.05
CA MET A 1 -80.08 12.17 37.49
C MET A 1 -78.83 11.80 38.26
N GLU A 2 -77.60 12.09 37.87
CA GLU A 2 -77.05 13.07 36.93
C GLU A 2 -75.80 12.52 36.23
N MET A 3 -75.57 13.05 35.03
CA MET A 3 -74.36 12.88 34.20
C MET A 3 -73.21 13.72 34.75
N ALA A 4 -71.97 13.20 34.66
CA ALA A 4 -70.77 14.05 34.62
C ALA A 4 -69.75 13.45 33.65
N ILE A 5 -69.53 14.16 32.54
CA ILE A 5 -68.59 13.87 31.46
C ILE A 5 -67.32 14.67 31.74
N PHE A 6 -66.17 14.01 31.87
CA PHE A 6 -64.86 14.67 31.92
C PHE A 6 -64.23 14.66 30.52
N LEU A 7 -64.18 15.83 29.87
CA LEU A 7 -63.42 16.07 28.64
C LEU A 7 -61.98 16.44 29.01
N SER A 8 -61.03 15.57 28.68
CA SER A 8 -59.59 15.82 28.80
C SER A 8 -59.04 16.30 27.45
N ALA A 9 -58.73 17.59 27.34
CA ALA A 9 -58.14 18.17 26.13
C ALA A 9 -56.65 17.78 26.02
N LEU A 10 -56.30 16.97 25.01
CA LEU A 10 -54.92 16.70 24.61
C LEU A 10 -54.40 17.88 23.77
N LEU A 11 -53.50 18.68 24.33
CA LEU A 11 -52.72 19.67 23.59
C LEU A 11 -51.52 18.98 22.92
N LEU A 12 -51.61 18.75 21.61
CA LEU A 12 -50.51 18.27 20.78
C LEU A 12 -49.53 19.44 20.52
N GLY A 13 -48.51 19.55 21.37
CA GLY A 13 -47.37 20.44 21.16
C GLY A 13 -46.45 19.90 20.07
N ILE A 14 -46.38 20.62 18.95
CA ILE A 14 -45.52 20.30 17.81
C ILE A 14 -44.10 20.81 18.13
N TYR A 15 -43.23 19.96 18.68
CA TYR A 15 -41.82 20.28 18.85
C TYR A 15 -41.08 20.09 17.52
N SER A 16 -40.69 21.19 16.88
CA SER A 16 -39.77 21.16 15.74
C SER A 16 -38.39 20.72 16.23
N VAL A 17 -38.03 19.46 15.97
CA VAL A 17 -36.69 18.95 16.25
C VAL A 17 -35.72 19.59 15.26
N VAL A 18 -34.98 20.60 15.72
CA VAL A 18 -33.85 21.15 14.97
C VAL A 18 -32.71 20.14 15.07
N THR A 19 -32.60 19.24 14.09
CA THR A 19 -31.48 18.31 13.99
C THR A 19 -30.25 19.09 13.53
N SER A 20 -29.38 19.46 14.47
CA SER A 20 -28.06 19.98 14.12
C SER A 20 -27.32 18.93 13.28
N PRO A 21 -26.74 19.30 12.12
CA PRO A 21 -25.97 18.37 11.31
C PRO A 21 -24.79 17.85 12.13
N THR A 22 -24.77 16.55 12.40
CA THR A 22 -23.65 15.89 13.04
C THR A 22 -22.41 16.13 12.17
N PRO A 23 -21.32 16.71 12.70
CA PRO A 23 -20.09 16.86 11.92
C PRO A 23 -19.67 15.46 11.47
N LEU A 24 -19.67 15.25 10.15
CA LEU A 24 -19.22 14.00 9.55
C LEU A 24 -17.77 13.80 9.97
N SER A 25 -17.50 12.73 10.72
CA SER A 25 -16.13 12.30 11.02
C SER A 25 -15.34 12.31 9.71
N PRO A 26 -14.13 12.89 9.67
CA PRO A 26 -13.30 12.88 8.47
C PRO A 26 -13.22 11.43 8.00
N ARG A 27 -13.72 11.18 6.78
CA ARG A 27 -13.73 9.84 6.19
C ARG A 27 -12.28 9.40 6.11
N GLN A 28 -11.92 8.33 6.82
CA GLN A 28 -10.58 7.76 6.76
C GLN A 28 -10.30 7.39 5.30
N VAL A 29 -9.24 7.97 4.73
CA VAL A 29 -8.79 7.64 3.39
C VAL A 29 -8.11 6.27 3.43
N VAL A 30 -8.55 5.36 2.57
CA VAL A 30 -8.06 3.97 2.49
C VAL A 30 -7.73 3.65 1.04
N CYS A 31 -6.58 3.02 0.81
CA CYS A 31 -6.23 2.48 -0.50
C CYS A 31 -6.77 1.06 -0.62
N VAL A 32 -7.80 0.88 -1.44
CA VAL A 32 -8.47 -0.41 -1.65
C VAL A 32 -7.71 -1.19 -2.72
N LYS A 33 -7.08 -2.31 -2.30
CA LYS A 33 -6.33 -3.21 -3.20
C LYS A 33 -7.21 -3.64 -4.39
N ARG A 34 -6.63 -3.58 -5.60
CA ARG A 34 -7.24 -4.07 -6.85
C ARG A 34 -6.54 -5.30 -7.38
N ASP A 35 -5.23 -5.28 -7.35
CA ASP A 35 -4.35 -6.38 -7.73
C ASP A 35 -3.07 -6.33 -6.87
N ALA A 36 -2.02 -7.09 -7.22
CA ALA A 36 -0.77 -7.09 -6.48
C ALA A 36 -0.01 -5.76 -6.54
N CYS A 37 -0.36 -4.86 -7.44
CA CYS A 37 0.42 -3.67 -7.76
C CYS A 37 -0.35 -2.36 -7.71
N THR A 38 -1.66 -2.45 -7.50
CA THR A 38 -2.58 -1.33 -7.66
C THR A 38 -3.54 -1.26 -6.49
N CYS A 39 -3.80 -0.04 -6.04
CA CYS A 39 -4.92 0.24 -5.15
C CYS A 39 -5.60 1.56 -5.54
N ASP A 40 -6.92 1.63 -5.33
CA ASP A 40 -7.73 2.82 -5.55
C ASP A 40 -7.99 3.54 -4.22
N MET A 41 -7.75 4.85 -4.16
CA MET A 41 -8.00 5.66 -2.96
C MET A 41 -9.50 5.89 -2.77
N SER A 42 -10.01 5.63 -1.56
CA SER A 42 -11.43 5.69 -1.22
C SER A 42 -12.03 7.11 -1.25
N ASP A 43 -11.18 8.14 -1.24
CA ASP A 43 -11.58 9.55 -1.36
C ASP A 43 -11.74 10.02 -2.81
N GLY A 44 -11.45 9.14 -3.78
CA GLY A 44 -11.52 9.46 -5.20
C GLY A 44 -10.32 10.26 -5.73
N SER A 45 -9.26 10.46 -4.93
CA SER A 45 -8.04 11.15 -5.37
C SER A 45 -7.32 10.43 -6.52
N GLY A 46 -7.58 9.13 -6.69
CA GLY A 46 -7.19 8.36 -7.84
C GLY A 46 -6.58 7.01 -7.47
N ARG A 47 -5.77 6.50 -8.38
CA ARG A 47 -5.12 5.18 -8.28
C ARG A 47 -3.63 5.34 -7.99
N VAL A 48 -3.10 4.46 -7.15
CA VAL A 48 -1.67 4.22 -6.99
C VAL A 48 -1.34 2.93 -7.73
N SER A 49 -0.34 2.95 -8.62
CA SER A 49 0.07 1.81 -9.43
C SER A 49 1.59 1.67 -9.45
N LEU A 50 2.09 0.50 -9.07
CA LEU A 50 3.53 0.20 -9.06
C LEU A 50 3.96 -0.67 -10.27
N HIS A 51 3.05 -0.98 -11.20
CA HIS A 51 3.30 -1.91 -12.32
C HIS A 51 4.53 -1.55 -13.13
N SER A 52 4.70 -0.26 -13.41
CA SER A 52 5.84 0.28 -14.15
C SER A 52 7.20 0.13 -13.47
N LEU A 53 7.18 -0.12 -12.17
CA LEU A 53 8.35 -0.26 -11.33
C LEU A 53 8.72 -1.73 -11.13
N ALA A 54 7.92 -2.66 -11.65
CA ALA A 54 8.25 -4.08 -11.65
C ALA A 54 9.53 -4.31 -12.47
N ARG A 55 10.56 -4.86 -11.82
CA ARG A 55 11.87 -5.15 -12.45
C ARG A 55 12.32 -6.56 -12.06
N PRO A 56 11.71 -7.60 -12.64
CA PRO A 56 12.01 -8.98 -12.24
C PRO A 56 13.45 -9.39 -12.54
N GLU A 57 14.05 -8.90 -13.63
CA GLU A 57 15.42 -9.24 -14.04
C GLU A 57 16.49 -8.35 -13.39
N GLU A 58 16.14 -7.12 -13.00
CA GLU A 58 17.06 -6.13 -12.45
C GLU A 58 16.40 -5.41 -11.26
N PRO A 59 16.21 -6.12 -10.13
CA PRO A 59 15.53 -5.56 -8.97
C PRO A 59 16.26 -4.32 -8.44
N TYR A 60 15.53 -3.46 -7.75
CA TYR A 60 16.14 -2.36 -7.01
C TYR A 60 17.04 -2.95 -5.93
N GLU A 61 18.29 -2.52 -5.92
CA GLU A 61 19.29 -2.96 -4.97
C GLU A 61 19.63 -1.81 -4.02
N LEU A 62 19.59 -2.08 -2.72
CA LEU A 62 20.25 -1.27 -1.72
C LEU A 62 21.50 -2.00 -1.26
N ASP A 63 22.62 -1.34 -1.43
CA ASP A 63 23.92 -1.91 -1.13
C ASP A 63 24.31 -1.71 0.33
N SER A 64 24.70 -2.81 0.97
CA SER A 64 25.52 -2.82 2.17
C SER A 64 26.82 -3.60 1.91
N ASN A 65 27.79 -3.48 2.81
CA ASN A 65 29.11 -4.11 2.65
C ASN A 65 29.02 -5.63 2.54
N SER A 66 28.14 -6.28 3.30
CA SER A 66 28.05 -7.74 3.36
C SER A 66 26.78 -8.31 2.73
N PHE A 67 25.77 -7.45 2.48
CA PHE A 67 24.44 -7.86 2.07
C PHE A 67 23.89 -7.01 0.93
N ARG A 68 22.99 -7.60 0.15
CA ARG A 68 22.19 -6.96 -0.89
C ARG A 68 20.73 -7.04 -0.50
N PHE A 69 20.06 -5.90 -0.44
CA PHE A 69 18.62 -5.86 -0.27
C PHE A 69 17.98 -5.65 -1.63
N LEU A 70 17.24 -6.65 -2.11
CA LEU A 70 16.63 -6.65 -3.43
C LEU A 70 15.13 -6.43 -3.31
N TYR A 71 14.61 -5.57 -4.17
CA TYR A 71 13.19 -5.25 -4.24
C TYR A 71 12.71 -5.21 -5.69
N SER A 72 11.64 -5.93 -5.99
CA SER A 72 10.90 -5.81 -7.24
C SER A 72 9.41 -5.78 -6.92
N PRO A 73 8.73 -4.62 -7.01
CA PRO A 73 7.33 -4.53 -6.65
C PRO A 73 6.50 -5.47 -7.51
N CYS A 74 5.61 -6.23 -6.86
CA CYS A 74 4.52 -7.01 -7.47
C CYS A 74 4.90 -8.16 -8.42
N THR A 75 6.17 -8.29 -8.79
CA THR A 75 6.65 -9.37 -9.64
C THR A 75 7.73 -10.16 -8.94
N ALA A 76 7.68 -11.49 -9.11
CA ALA A 76 8.73 -12.36 -8.63
C ALA A 76 10.06 -11.99 -9.30
N MET A 77 11.10 -11.79 -8.48
CA MET A 77 12.46 -11.59 -8.95
C MET A 77 13.00 -12.85 -9.61
N LYS A 78 13.94 -12.65 -10.53
CA LYS A 78 14.68 -13.69 -11.22
C LYS A 78 16.16 -13.55 -10.90
N ASN A 79 16.92 -14.63 -11.10
CA ASN A 79 18.37 -14.66 -10.88
C ASN A 79 18.78 -14.31 -9.44
N VAL A 80 17.93 -14.66 -8.47
CA VAL A 80 18.16 -14.47 -7.03
C VAL A 80 18.53 -15.79 -6.34
N LYS A 81 19.15 -15.69 -5.17
CA LYS A 81 19.71 -16.82 -4.42
C LYS A 81 18.67 -17.53 -3.55
N GLN A 82 18.82 -18.86 -3.42
CA GLN A 82 18.20 -19.70 -2.38
C GLN A 82 16.70 -19.44 -2.15
N GLU A 83 16.27 -19.09 -0.91
CA GLU A 83 14.85 -18.92 -0.54
C GLU A 83 14.10 -17.89 -1.40
N CYS A 84 14.83 -17.02 -2.11
CA CYS A 84 14.24 -15.97 -2.92
C CYS A 84 13.86 -16.41 -4.34
N GLN A 85 14.18 -17.65 -4.75
CA GLN A 85 14.00 -18.12 -6.12
C GLN A 85 12.55 -18.18 -6.59
N GLU A 86 11.59 -18.30 -5.66
CA GLU A 86 10.18 -18.46 -5.99
C GLU A 86 9.34 -17.33 -5.40
N ASP A 87 8.48 -16.74 -6.24
CA ASP A 87 7.45 -15.78 -5.86
C ASP A 87 7.94 -14.65 -4.91
N THR A 88 9.16 -14.15 -5.08
CA THR A 88 9.77 -13.21 -4.12
C THR A 88 9.79 -11.79 -4.67
N SER A 89 9.19 -10.85 -3.94
CA SER A 89 9.25 -9.41 -4.22
C SER A 89 10.33 -8.72 -3.38
N VAL A 90 10.63 -9.25 -2.19
CA VAL A 90 11.62 -8.70 -1.26
C VAL A 90 12.59 -9.78 -0.80
N CYS A 91 13.88 -9.57 -1.05
CA CYS A 91 14.93 -10.53 -0.72
C CYS A 91 16.12 -9.84 -0.03
N LEU A 92 16.72 -10.56 0.92
CA LEU A 92 18.03 -10.24 1.49
C LEU A 92 19.03 -11.31 1.05
N GLU A 93 20.11 -10.93 0.37
CA GLU A 93 21.16 -11.86 -0.06
C GLU A 93 22.49 -11.55 0.61
N GLY A 94 23.28 -12.59 0.91
CA GLY A 94 24.70 -12.44 1.19
C GLY A 94 25.47 -12.12 -0.09
N ARG A 95 26.46 -11.22 -0.06
CA ARG A 95 27.29 -10.95 -1.24
C ARG A 95 28.21 -12.13 -1.57
N GLU A 96 29.01 -12.51 -0.59
CA GLU A 96 30.02 -13.57 -0.70
C GLU A 96 29.47 -14.94 -0.30
N GLU A 97 28.38 -14.95 0.46
CA GLU A 97 27.71 -16.17 0.91
C GLU A 97 26.60 -16.56 -0.07
N ASP A 98 26.36 -17.86 -0.21
CA ASP A 98 25.25 -18.40 -1.00
C ASP A 98 24.01 -18.59 -0.13
N PHE A 99 23.49 -17.48 0.40
CA PHE A 99 22.20 -17.46 1.08
C PHE A 99 21.31 -16.34 0.54
N GLY A 100 20.00 -16.57 0.63
CA GLY A 100 18.94 -15.61 0.36
C GLY A 100 17.83 -15.82 1.37
N TYR A 101 17.29 -14.74 1.94
CA TYR A 101 16.14 -14.76 2.83
C TYR A 101 14.98 -14.02 2.19
N ASN A 102 13.87 -14.74 2.00
CA ASN A 102 12.64 -14.17 1.45
C ASN A 102 11.88 -13.43 2.56
N PHE A 103 11.65 -12.13 2.37
CA PHE A 103 10.91 -11.27 3.29
C PHE A 103 9.50 -10.93 2.80
N GLY A 104 9.12 -11.39 1.61
CA GLY A 104 7.87 -10.96 1.01
C GLY A 104 7.56 -11.59 -0.33
N ARG A 105 6.39 -12.23 -0.42
CA ARG A 105 5.90 -12.82 -1.66
C ARG A 105 5.32 -11.79 -2.62
N ALA A 106 5.54 -11.96 -3.93
CA ALA A 106 5.04 -11.04 -4.95
C ALA A 106 3.53 -11.19 -5.21
N SER A 107 3.00 -12.40 -5.04
CA SER A 107 1.61 -12.74 -5.35
C SER A 107 0.55 -12.08 -4.45
N ASP A 108 0.86 -11.78 -3.19
CA ASP A 108 -0.13 -11.26 -2.24
C ASP A 108 0.38 -10.13 -1.32
N PRO A 109 0.64 -8.94 -1.87
CA PRO A 109 0.92 -7.76 -1.06
C PRO A 109 -0.34 -7.18 -0.43
N GLU A 110 -0.19 -6.63 0.76
CA GLU A 110 -1.23 -5.92 1.50
C GLU A 110 -1.01 -4.42 1.41
N PHE A 111 -2.01 -3.65 0.97
CA PHE A 111 -1.98 -2.19 0.97
C PHE A 111 -2.59 -1.66 2.26
N ILE A 112 -1.79 -0.96 3.06
CA ILE A 112 -2.17 -0.40 4.36
C ILE A 112 -2.13 1.11 4.24
N THR A 113 -3.19 1.79 4.70
CA THR A 113 -3.25 3.25 4.72
C THR A 113 -3.30 3.77 6.15
N ASP A 114 -2.42 4.71 6.48
CA ASP A 114 -2.43 5.35 7.80
C ASP A 114 -3.50 6.45 7.89
N LYS A 115 -3.64 7.05 9.09
CA LYS A 115 -4.59 8.15 9.34
C LYS A 115 -4.36 9.41 8.50
N ASN A 116 -3.18 9.56 7.90
CA ASN A 116 -2.81 10.70 7.06
C ASN A 116 -2.97 10.38 5.56
N GLY A 117 -3.44 9.18 5.21
CA GLY A 117 -3.56 8.74 3.82
C GLY A 117 -2.26 8.19 3.22
N ASN A 118 -1.19 8.01 4.00
CA ASN A 118 0.05 7.43 3.49
C ASN A 118 -0.13 5.94 3.22
N VAL A 119 0.31 5.48 2.06
CA VAL A 119 0.19 4.08 1.65
C VAL A 119 1.48 3.32 1.99
N THR A 120 1.33 2.15 2.60
CA THR A 120 2.40 1.19 2.84
C THR A 120 2.03 -0.13 2.18
N VAL A 121 2.94 -0.69 1.40
CA VAL A 121 2.81 -2.04 0.86
C VAL A 121 3.52 -3.00 1.81
N LYS A 122 2.78 -3.95 2.37
CA LYS A 122 3.33 -5.00 3.21
C LYS A 122 3.40 -6.29 2.41
N TYR A 123 4.57 -6.90 2.40
CA TYR A 123 4.80 -8.22 1.85
C TYR A 123 5.07 -9.19 3.01
N THR A 124 4.62 -10.43 2.87
CA THR A 124 4.82 -11.49 3.87
C THR A 124 5.34 -12.73 3.17
N SER A 125 6.26 -13.45 3.81
CA SER A 125 6.71 -14.77 3.39
C SER A 125 6.80 -15.70 4.59
N GLU A 126 6.46 -16.97 4.37
CA GLU A 126 6.53 -18.03 5.37
C GLU A 126 7.54 -19.06 4.87
N VAL A 127 8.65 -19.21 5.59
CA VAL A 127 9.71 -20.17 5.26
C VAL A 127 9.98 -21.03 6.48
N GLY A 128 9.63 -22.31 6.40
CA GLY A 128 9.68 -23.22 7.54
C GLY A 128 8.74 -22.75 8.67
N ASN A 129 9.30 -22.47 9.84
CA ASN A 129 8.57 -21.97 11.01
C ASN A 129 8.74 -20.45 11.24
N LYS A 130 9.30 -19.73 10.27
CA LYS A 130 9.55 -18.29 10.35
C LYS A 130 8.63 -17.54 9.39
N THR A 131 7.96 -16.53 9.91
CA THR A 131 7.25 -15.53 9.09
C THR A 131 8.12 -14.29 9.00
N ARG A 132 8.48 -13.89 7.79
CA ARG A 132 9.20 -12.65 7.53
C ARG A 132 8.27 -11.66 6.83
N THR A 133 8.45 -10.38 7.14
CA THR A 133 7.63 -9.30 6.58
C THR A 133 8.49 -8.15 6.12
N ALA A 134 8.09 -7.52 5.02
CA ALA A 134 8.66 -6.27 4.56
C ALA A 134 7.58 -5.21 4.44
N LYS A 135 7.83 -4.00 4.93
CA LYS A 135 6.93 -2.85 4.80
C LYS A 135 7.59 -1.74 4.00
N VAL A 136 7.06 -1.50 2.80
CA VAL A 136 7.46 -0.44 1.88
C VAL A 136 6.53 0.75 2.06
N GLN A 137 6.99 1.81 2.70
CA GLN A 137 6.24 3.06 2.74
C GLN A 137 6.37 3.77 1.39
N LEU A 138 5.25 3.99 0.71
CA LEU A 138 5.21 4.73 -0.54
C LEU A 138 5.16 6.24 -0.26
N VAL A 139 6.06 6.98 -0.88
CA VAL A 139 6.08 8.45 -0.80
C VAL A 139 5.84 9.00 -2.19
N CYS A 140 4.72 9.71 -2.34
CA CYS A 140 4.41 10.47 -3.54
C CYS A 140 5.37 11.66 -3.65
N ASP A 141 6.20 11.65 -4.69
CA ASP A 141 6.99 12.81 -5.09
C ASP A 141 6.89 13.00 -6.61
N PRO A 142 6.12 13.99 -7.08
CA PRO A 142 5.97 14.28 -8.50
C PRO A 142 7.27 14.67 -9.21
N SER A 143 8.32 15.06 -8.47
CA SER A 143 9.63 15.43 -9.04
C SER A 143 10.53 14.22 -9.31
N VAL A 144 10.24 13.06 -8.72
CA VAL A 144 11.01 11.83 -8.90
C VAL A 144 10.49 11.08 -10.14
N THR A 145 10.88 11.58 -11.31
CA THR A 145 10.37 11.16 -12.63
C THR A 145 11.33 10.29 -13.45
N GLU A 146 12.45 9.82 -12.89
CA GLU A 146 13.38 8.92 -13.60
C GLU A 146 13.62 7.57 -12.89
N ARG A 147 14.02 7.61 -11.62
CA ARG A 147 14.22 6.42 -10.79
C ARG A 147 13.68 6.66 -9.39
N PRO A 148 13.00 5.67 -8.78
CA PRO A 148 12.59 5.77 -7.38
C PRO A 148 13.78 5.98 -6.46
N LEU A 149 13.58 6.81 -5.43
CA LEU A 149 14.53 6.92 -4.33
C LEU A 149 14.16 5.87 -3.28
N VAL A 150 15.11 5.03 -2.94
CA VAL A 150 14.93 3.96 -1.96
C VAL A 150 15.75 4.31 -0.73
N MET A 151 15.11 4.30 0.43
CA MET A 151 15.76 4.58 1.71
C MET A 151 15.47 3.46 2.71
N PHE A 152 16.52 2.78 3.15
CA PHE A 152 16.43 1.78 4.20
C PHE A 152 16.07 2.43 5.54
N LYS A 153 15.13 1.84 6.28
CA LYS A 153 14.72 2.32 7.62
C LYS A 153 15.19 1.42 8.75
N GLY A 154 15.44 0.14 8.46
CA GLY A 154 15.92 -0.82 9.44
C GLY A 154 15.39 -2.22 9.19
N MET A 155 16.02 -3.20 9.83
CA MET A 155 15.59 -4.59 9.80
C MET A 155 15.78 -5.28 11.16
N THR A 156 15.03 -6.36 11.34
CA THR A 156 15.28 -7.42 12.31
C THR A 156 15.39 -8.74 11.54
N GLU A 157 15.48 -9.86 12.25
CA GLU A 157 15.47 -11.19 11.62
C GLU A 157 14.19 -11.47 10.81
N THR A 158 13.06 -10.87 11.21
CA THR A 158 11.71 -11.18 10.67
C THR A 158 10.99 -9.97 10.09
N ALA A 159 11.56 -8.77 10.17
CA ALA A 159 10.94 -7.55 9.67
C ALA A 159 11.95 -6.68 8.91
N MET A 160 11.53 -6.11 7.79
CA MET A 160 12.30 -5.13 7.02
C MET A 160 11.43 -3.91 6.72
N ASN A 161 12.00 -2.72 6.88
CA ASN A 161 11.29 -1.47 6.63
C ASN A 161 12.13 -0.55 5.74
N TRP A 162 11.45 0.11 4.81
CA TRP A 162 12.06 1.01 3.83
C TRP A 162 11.02 1.97 3.26
N THR A 163 11.52 3.08 2.75
CA THR A 163 10.75 4.11 2.05
C THR A 163 11.06 4.04 0.56
N PHE A 164 10.03 4.15 -0.26
CA PHE A 164 10.10 4.12 -1.71
C PHE A 164 9.41 5.36 -2.27
N THR A 165 10.22 6.34 -2.66
CA THR A 165 9.76 7.64 -3.16
C THR A 165 9.72 7.65 -4.67
N THR A 166 8.57 7.93 -5.26
CA THR A 166 8.35 7.90 -6.71
C THR A 166 7.08 8.65 -7.11
N VAL A 167 7.04 9.18 -8.33
CA VAL A 167 5.80 9.74 -8.89
C VAL A 167 4.68 8.69 -9.01
N CYS A 168 5.00 7.39 -9.17
CA CYS A 168 3.97 6.35 -9.28
C CYS A 168 3.25 6.04 -7.95
N ALA A 169 3.76 6.55 -6.83
CA ALA A 169 3.11 6.49 -5.52
C ALA A 169 2.04 7.59 -5.35
N CYS A 170 1.96 8.54 -6.28
CA CYS A 170 1.00 9.63 -6.24
C CYS A 170 -0.38 9.19 -6.75
N PRO A 171 -1.44 9.30 -5.94
CA PRO A 171 -2.79 8.99 -6.39
C PRO A 171 -3.18 9.80 -7.62
N GLY A 172 -3.63 9.11 -8.67
CA GLY A 172 -4.15 9.76 -9.86
C GLY A 172 -3.09 10.50 -10.68
N ALA A 173 -1.80 10.23 -10.45
CA ALA A 173 -0.73 10.77 -11.28
C ALA A 173 -0.97 10.41 -12.76
N ARG A 174 -1.45 11.39 -13.52
CA ARG A 174 -1.55 11.32 -14.98
C ARG A 174 -0.19 11.66 -15.55
N ASN A 175 0.47 10.65 -16.11
CA ASN A 175 1.76 10.65 -16.79
C ASN A 175 2.12 12.00 -17.49
N PRO A 176 3.07 12.80 -16.96
CA PRO A 176 3.67 13.90 -17.71
C PRO A 176 5.00 13.49 -18.39
N ARG A 177 5.17 12.22 -18.82
CA ARG A 177 6.39 11.69 -19.50
C ARG A 177 7.68 11.71 -18.62
N PRO A 178 8.73 10.93 -18.94
CA PRO A 178 8.78 9.50 -19.19
C PRO A 178 9.40 8.74 -17.98
N ILE A 179 8.82 8.83 -16.77
CA ILE A 179 8.63 7.57 -16.03
C ILE A 179 7.28 7.08 -16.51
N ARG A 180 7.25 5.93 -17.18
CA ARG A 180 6.03 5.32 -17.67
C ARG A 180 5.24 4.71 -16.50
N CYS A 181 4.56 5.47 -15.63
CA CYS A 181 3.72 4.87 -14.57
C CYS A 181 2.54 4.06 -15.14
N ASP A 182 2.16 4.34 -16.39
CA ASP A 182 1.25 3.53 -17.20
C ASP A 182 1.99 3.02 -18.45
N VAL A 183 2.60 1.84 -18.40
CA VAL A 183 2.71 1.00 -19.60
C VAL A 183 2.48 -0.45 -19.20
N GLN A 184 1.21 -0.85 -19.26
CA GLN A 184 0.87 -2.16 -19.78
C GLN A 184 -0.23 -1.96 -20.83
N CYS A 185 0.05 -2.49 -22.02
CA CYS A 185 -0.87 -3.11 -22.97
C CYS A 185 -2.31 -2.57 -23.03
N ASP A 186 -2.63 -1.86 -24.10
CA ASP A 186 -3.93 -2.01 -24.75
C ASP A 186 -3.76 -2.16 -26.27
N SER A 187 -4.20 -3.33 -26.74
CA SER A 187 -4.92 -3.57 -27.99
C SER A 187 -4.16 -3.60 -29.33
N ASN A 188 -3.93 -4.85 -29.77
CA ASN A 188 -3.97 -5.45 -31.11
C ASN A 188 -2.64 -5.90 -31.72
#